data_AF-A0A525K5K7-F1
#
_entry.id   AF-A0A525K5K7-F1
#
_cell.length_a   1.000
_cell.length_b   1.000
_cell.length_c   1.000
_cell.angle_alpha   90.00
_cell.angle_beta   90.00
_cell.angle_gamma   90.00
#
_symmetry.space_group_name_H-M   'P 1'
#
loop_
_entity.id
_entity.type
_entity.pdbx_description
1 polymer ?
#
loop_
_entity_poly.entity_id
_entity_poly.type
_entity_poly.pdbx_seq_one_letter_code
_entity_poly.pdbx_strand_id
1 'polypeptide(L)'
;MAAIEGIRSVVESAIQRAASATGVDFSFLMKTAGRESGMNPAAKSGASSAAGLFQFVEQTWLSTLKQHGAKHGYARYAELIQKGSDGRYHVNGSEAHRAVMDLRLDPHAASLMAGEMTSDSAAYLKGRTGRAPTAGELYAAHFLGPQGSAKLIEAAERQPGATAAHLFPDAAHANKAIFYPGGQAATVGQVYANLTKTAGSAAPIAAPAAAPSEDGGFVQYASARSADHKAQQEELISLILRGSQQTDQMGVGARLTGSLFTSEMLKMLSESRKG
;
A
#
# COMPACT_ATOMS: atom_id res chain seq x y z
N MET A 1 18.51 -22.31 -24.87
CA MET A 1 17.52 -21.71 -25.78
C MET A 1 16.10 -22.22 -25.49
N ALA A 2 15.80 -23.52 -25.59
CA ALA A 2 14.42 -24.04 -25.40
C ALA A 2 13.77 -23.75 -24.02
N ALA A 3 14.53 -23.82 -22.92
CA ALA A 3 13.99 -23.52 -21.58
C ALA A 3 13.64 -22.04 -21.37
N ILE A 4 14.35 -21.12 -22.03
CA ILE A 4 14.11 -19.67 -21.95
C ILE A 4 12.85 -19.30 -22.74
N GLU A 5 12.64 -19.92 -23.91
CA GLU A 5 11.42 -19.79 -24.71
C GLU A 5 10.19 -20.32 -23.94
N GLY A 6 10.36 -21.44 -23.23
CA GLY A 6 9.33 -22.00 -22.35
C GLY A 6 8.92 -21.06 -21.21
N ILE A 7 9.88 -20.44 -20.52
CA ILE A 7 9.56 -19.49 -19.44
C ILE A 7 8.86 -18.25 -19.97
N ARG A 8 9.31 -17.71 -21.10
CA ARG A 8 8.70 -16.54 -21.72
C ARG A 8 7.24 -16.79 -22.10
N SER A 9 6.94 -17.93 -22.72
CA SER A 9 5.56 -18.30 -23.09
C SER A 9 4.65 -18.51 -21.88
N VAL A 10 5.18 -19.05 -20.76
CA VAL A 10 4.44 -19.17 -19.48
C VAL A 10 4.12 -17.79 -18.92
N VAL A 11 5.07 -16.87 -18.91
CA VAL A 11 4.87 -15.51 -18.41
C VAL A 11 3.85 -14.76 -19.26
N GLU A 12 3.98 -14.78 -20.58
CA GLU A 12 3.02 -14.13 -21.49
C GLU A 12 1.61 -14.67 -21.30
N SER A 13 1.46 -16.00 -21.18
CA SER A 13 0.18 -16.65 -20.88
C SER A 13 -0.39 -16.25 -19.52
N ALA A 14 0.46 -16.08 -18.50
CA ALA A 14 0.05 -15.63 -17.18
C ALA A 14 -0.50 -14.20 -17.21
N ILE A 15 0.21 -13.31 -17.89
CA ILE A 15 -0.19 -11.92 -18.06
C ILE A 15 -1.49 -11.81 -18.86
N GLN A 16 -1.63 -12.61 -19.93
CA GLN A 16 -2.86 -12.65 -20.73
C GLN A 16 -4.08 -13.06 -19.90
N ARG A 17 -3.94 -14.10 -19.06
CA ARG A 17 -5.02 -14.52 -18.15
C ARG A 17 -5.36 -13.45 -17.12
N ALA A 18 -4.34 -12.81 -16.53
CA ALA A 18 -4.56 -11.74 -15.57
C ALA A 18 -5.28 -10.54 -16.19
N ALA A 19 -4.85 -10.10 -17.38
CA ALA A 19 -5.50 -9.04 -18.14
C ALA A 19 -7.00 -9.31 -18.34
N SER A 20 -7.34 -10.53 -18.78
CA SER A 20 -8.73 -10.95 -18.96
C SER A 20 -9.51 -11.02 -17.63
N ALA A 21 -8.89 -11.51 -16.55
CA ALA A 21 -9.55 -11.69 -15.26
C ALA A 21 -9.81 -10.37 -14.50
N THR A 22 -8.94 -9.37 -14.68
CA THR A 22 -9.01 -8.10 -13.95
C THR A 22 -9.53 -6.93 -14.80
N GLY A 23 -9.66 -7.14 -16.12
CA GLY A 23 -10.07 -6.10 -17.07
C GLY A 23 -8.99 -5.06 -17.37
N VAL A 24 -7.75 -5.30 -16.97
CA VAL A 24 -6.60 -4.43 -17.25
C VAL A 24 -6.03 -4.77 -18.62
N ASP A 25 -5.57 -3.75 -19.35
CA ASP A 25 -4.97 -3.94 -20.66
C ASP A 25 -3.73 -4.86 -20.62
N PHE A 26 -3.71 -5.85 -21.52
CA PHE A 26 -2.61 -6.81 -21.63
C PHE A 26 -1.27 -6.11 -21.93
N SER A 27 -1.28 -5.13 -22.85
CA SER A 27 -0.05 -4.44 -23.25
C SER A 27 0.53 -3.61 -22.11
N PHE A 28 -0.32 -3.03 -21.25
CA PHE A 28 0.10 -2.35 -20.04
C PHE A 28 0.82 -3.30 -19.06
N LEU A 29 0.24 -4.47 -18.77
CA LEU A 29 0.87 -5.43 -17.87
C LEU A 29 2.20 -5.97 -18.44
N MET A 30 2.25 -6.24 -19.75
CA MET A 30 3.49 -6.65 -20.44
C MET A 30 4.59 -5.60 -20.33
N LYS A 31 4.28 -4.33 -20.60
CA LYS A 31 5.24 -3.23 -20.48
C LYS A 31 5.71 -3.04 -19.04
N THR A 32 4.81 -3.18 -18.09
CA THR A 32 5.13 -3.06 -16.66
C THR A 32 6.08 -4.18 -16.24
N ALA A 33 5.75 -5.44 -16.54
CA ALA A 33 6.63 -6.58 -16.28
C ALA A 33 8.01 -6.45 -16.96
N GLY A 34 8.05 -5.96 -18.20
CA GLY A 34 9.28 -5.70 -18.92
C GLY A 34 10.15 -4.63 -18.24
N ARG A 35 9.53 -3.57 -17.72
CA ARG A 35 10.23 -2.49 -17.02
C ARG A 35 10.71 -2.88 -15.63
N GLU A 36 9.88 -3.60 -14.88
CA GLU A 36 10.16 -3.94 -13.48
C GLU A 36 11.17 -5.08 -13.36
N SER A 37 11.13 -6.09 -14.24
CA SER A 37 12.01 -7.26 -14.10
C SER A 37 12.66 -7.76 -15.39
N GLY A 38 12.43 -7.10 -16.53
CA GLY A 38 12.84 -7.63 -17.82
C GLY A 38 12.15 -8.95 -18.16
N MET A 39 10.89 -9.12 -17.74
CA MET A 39 10.11 -10.37 -17.89
C MET A 39 10.65 -11.56 -17.07
N ASN A 40 11.53 -11.32 -16.10
CA ASN A 40 12.06 -12.38 -15.23
C ASN A 40 11.18 -12.56 -13.98
N PRO A 41 10.48 -13.71 -13.82
CA PRO A 41 9.66 -13.96 -12.64
C PRO A 41 10.49 -14.27 -11.37
N ALA A 42 11.77 -14.59 -11.51
CA ALA A 42 12.67 -14.85 -10.39
C ALA A 42 13.46 -13.60 -9.95
N ALA A 43 13.20 -12.42 -10.54
CA ALA A 43 13.93 -11.20 -10.22
C ALA A 43 13.78 -10.80 -8.74
N LYS A 44 14.89 -10.42 -8.11
CA LYS A 44 14.94 -9.95 -6.73
C LYS A 44 15.81 -8.70 -6.65
N SER A 45 15.31 -7.67 -6.00
CA SER A 45 16.08 -6.46 -5.70
C SER A 45 17.13 -6.74 -4.63
N GLY A 46 18.34 -6.19 -4.81
CA GLY A 46 19.37 -6.19 -3.77
C GLY A 46 19.21 -5.08 -2.72
N ALA A 47 18.32 -4.12 -2.97
CA ALA A 47 18.16 -2.91 -2.14
C ALA A 47 16.85 -2.85 -1.36
N SER A 48 15.89 -3.73 -1.68
CA SER A 48 14.55 -3.73 -1.07
C SER A 48 13.95 -5.14 -1.06
N SER A 49 12.76 -5.30 -0.46
CA SER A 49 12.03 -6.57 -0.49
C SER A 49 11.35 -6.86 -1.84
N ALA A 50 11.53 -5.99 -2.85
CA ALA A 50 10.92 -6.14 -4.16
C ALA A 50 11.35 -7.45 -4.84
N ALA A 51 10.37 -8.22 -5.31
CA ALA A 51 10.59 -9.51 -5.94
C ALA A 51 9.53 -9.82 -7.00
N GLY A 52 9.87 -10.70 -7.92
CA GLY A 52 8.95 -11.19 -8.93
C GLY A 52 8.85 -10.34 -10.18
N LEU A 53 7.94 -10.76 -11.05
CA LEU A 53 7.69 -10.17 -12.37
C LEU A 53 7.30 -8.68 -12.31
N PHE A 54 6.64 -8.26 -11.23
CA PHE A 54 6.16 -6.89 -11.02
C PHE A 54 6.84 -6.21 -9.82
N GLN A 55 7.97 -6.76 -9.34
CA GLN A 55 8.76 -6.19 -8.24
C GLN A 55 7.96 -5.76 -7.00
N PHE A 56 6.99 -6.60 -6.59
CA PHE A 56 6.18 -6.35 -5.40
C PHE A 56 7.04 -6.29 -4.13
N VAL A 57 7.00 -5.15 -3.44
CA VAL A 57 7.48 -5.03 -2.06
C VAL A 57 6.52 -5.71 -1.09
N GLU A 58 7.05 -6.16 0.04
CA GLU A 58 6.34 -6.99 1.02
C GLU A 58 4.97 -6.45 1.43
N GLN A 59 4.89 -5.21 1.93
CA GLN A 59 3.62 -4.68 2.44
C GLN A 59 2.56 -4.56 1.35
N THR A 60 2.96 -4.12 0.15
CA THR A 60 2.05 -4.05 -1.01
C THR A 60 1.57 -5.43 -1.42
N TRP A 61 2.46 -6.43 -1.43
CA TRP A 61 2.10 -7.81 -1.72
C TRP A 61 1.08 -8.36 -0.72
N LEU A 62 1.37 -8.25 0.57
CA LEU A 62 0.50 -8.77 1.62
C LEU A 62 -0.87 -8.08 1.59
N SER A 63 -0.88 -6.75 1.43
CA SER A 63 -2.12 -5.99 1.30
C SER A 63 -2.97 -6.43 0.10
N THR A 64 -2.34 -6.58 -1.07
CA THR A 64 -3.03 -6.94 -2.32
C THR A 64 -3.54 -8.38 -2.26
N LEU A 65 -2.72 -9.32 -1.80
CA LEU A 65 -3.10 -10.73 -1.67
C LEU A 65 -4.18 -10.92 -0.60
N LYS A 66 -4.14 -10.16 0.51
CA LYS A 66 -5.20 -10.18 1.51
C LYS A 66 -6.55 -9.79 0.92
N GLN A 67 -6.57 -8.76 0.08
CA GLN A 67 -7.79 -8.20 -0.48
C GLN A 67 -8.35 -9.05 -1.63
N HIS A 68 -7.49 -9.53 -2.52
CA HIS A 68 -7.91 -10.12 -3.79
C HIS A 68 -7.58 -11.61 -3.93
N GLY A 69 -6.72 -12.16 -3.07
CA GLY A 69 -6.23 -13.53 -3.20
C GLY A 69 -7.36 -14.56 -3.24
N ALA A 70 -8.39 -14.40 -2.42
CA ALA A 70 -9.53 -15.32 -2.39
C ALA A 70 -10.29 -15.39 -3.73
N LYS A 71 -10.49 -14.25 -4.40
CA LYS A 71 -11.13 -14.15 -5.72
C LYS A 71 -10.42 -14.99 -6.78
N HIS A 72 -9.12 -15.21 -6.60
CA HIS A 72 -8.23 -15.85 -7.57
C HIS A 72 -7.71 -17.23 -7.14
N GLY A 73 -8.34 -17.85 -6.14
CA GLY A 73 -7.96 -19.19 -5.68
C GLY A 73 -6.79 -19.23 -4.68
N TYR A 74 -6.36 -18.08 -4.16
CA TYR A 74 -5.32 -17.95 -3.13
C TYR A 74 -5.90 -17.69 -1.73
N ALA A 75 -7.16 -18.06 -1.49
CA ALA A 75 -7.86 -17.83 -0.20
C ALA A 75 -7.05 -18.31 1.00
N ARG A 76 -6.50 -19.54 0.93
CA ARG A 76 -5.66 -20.11 2.00
C ARG A 76 -4.43 -19.27 2.35
N TYR A 77 -3.87 -18.53 1.39
CA TYR A 77 -2.73 -17.64 1.62
C TYR A 77 -3.20 -16.28 2.15
N ALA A 78 -4.32 -15.76 1.64
CA ALA A 78 -4.93 -14.52 2.09
C ALA A 78 -5.40 -14.60 3.56
N GLU A 79 -5.85 -15.77 4.02
CA GLU A 79 -6.25 -16.03 5.40
C GLU A 79 -5.09 -15.96 6.39
N LEU A 80 -3.88 -16.37 5.98
CA LEU A 80 -2.67 -16.29 6.80
C LEU A 80 -2.22 -14.85 7.06
N ILE A 81 -2.69 -13.90 6.25
CA ILE A 81 -2.31 -12.49 6.35
C ILE A 81 -3.24 -11.79 7.34
N GLN A 82 -2.63 -11.19 8.35
CA GLN A 82 -3.30 -10.40 9.39
C GLN A 82 -2.98 -8.93 9.23
N LYS A 83 -3.94 -8.06 9.53
CA LYS A 83 -3.74 -6.61 9.60
C LYS A 83 -3.65 -6.21 11.08
N GLY A 84 -2.53 -5.65 11.48
CA GLY A 84 -2.31 -5.16 12.83
C GLY A 84 -3.11 -3.89 13.13
N SER A 85 -3.16 -3.52 14.41
CA SER A 85 -3.77 -2.25 14.86
C SER A 85 -3.03 -1.01 14.32
N ASP A 86 -1.75 -1.16 13.96
CA ASP A 86 -0.94 -0.17 13.26
C ASP A 86 -1.26 -0.05 11.76
N GLY A 87 -2.19 -0.86 11.26
CA GLY A 87 -2.60 -0.92 9.87
C GLY A 87 -1.67 -1.70 8.95
N ARG A 88 -0.56 -2.26 9.47
CA ARG A 88 0.39 -3.06 8.67
C ARG A 88 -0.05 -4.50 8.52
N TYR A 89 0.36 -5.11 7.42
CA TYR A 89 0.09 -6.52 7.16
C TYR A 89 1.26 -7.40 7.62
N HIS A 90 0.95 -8.55 8.20
CA HIS A 90 1.92 -9.51 8.69
C HIS A 90 1.40 -10.95 8.50
N VAL A 91 2.33 -11.91 8.51
CA VAL A 91 2.05 -13.34 8.49
C VAL A 91 2.79 -13.98 9.66
N ASN A 92 2.09 -14.74 10.48
CA ASN A 92 2.68 -15.38 11.65
C ASN A 92 3.35 -16.71 11.27
N GLY A 93 4.58 -16.91 11.75
CA GLY A 93 5.39 -18.11 11.47
C GLY A 93 6.26 -17.96 10.22
N SER A 94 7.52 -18.43 10.30
CA SER A 94 8.52 -18.29 9.24
C SER A 94 8.16 -19.05 7.97
N GLU A 95 7.58 -20.24 8.11
CA GLU A 95 7.21 -21.09 6.98
C GLU A 95 6.02 -20.51 6.23
N ALA A 96 5.02 -20.03 6.97
CA ALA A 96 3.83 -19.38 6.41
C ALA A 96 4.20 -18.07 5.71
N HIS A 97 5.04 -17.23 6.35
CA HIS A 97 5.54 -16.00 5.74
C HIS A 97 6.27 -16.30 4.43
N ARG A 98 7.20 -17.27 4.43
CA ARG A 98 7.91 -17.70 3.22
C ARG A 98 6.94 -18.15 2.13
N ALA A 99 5.98 -19.02 2.45
CA ALA A 99 5.01 -19.54 1.49
C ALA A 99 4.16 -18.43 0.85
N VAL A 100 3.71 -17.46 1.64
CA VAL A 100 2.97 -16.28 1.14
C VAL A 100 3.86 -15.41 0.26
N MET A 101 5.12 -15.23 0.64
CA MET A 101 6.04 -14.31 -0.04
C MET A 101 6.62 -14.87 -1.34
N ASP A 102 6.78 -16.20 -1.43
CA ASP A 102 7.28 -16.89 -2.61
C ASP A 102 6.26 -16.89 -3.76
N LEU A 103 4.97 -16.67 -3.49
CA LEU A 103 3.97 -16.46 -4.54
C LEU A 103 4.24 -15.23 -5.42
N ARG A 104 5.08 -14.28 -4.97
CA ARG A 104 5.54 -13.18 -5.85
C ARG A 104 6.38 -13.68 -7.02
N LEU A 105 7.02 -14.84 -6.86
CA LEU A 105 7.85 -15.47 -7.89
C LEU A 105 7.02 -16.36 -8.83
N ASP A 106 5.75 -16.63 -8.50
CA ASP A 106 4.81 -17.33 -9.36
C ASP A 106 4.23 -16.36 -10.41
N PRO A 107 4.44 -16.59 -11.73
CA PRO A 107 3.95 -15.68 -12.75
C PRO A 107 2.43 -15.48 -12.74
N HIS A 108 1.65 -16.49 -12.38
CA HIS A 108 0.18 -16.40 -12.35
C HIS A 108 -0.29 -15.54 -11.18
N ALA A 109 0.17 -15.85 -9.97
CA ALA A 109 -0.19 -15.09 -8.78
C ALA A 109 0.24 -13.64 -8.90
N ALA A 110 1.49 -13.40 -9.31
CA ALA A 110 2.04 -12.06 -9.47
C ALA A 110 1.28 -11.24 -10.53
N SER A 111 0.92 -11.85 -11.66
CA SER A 111 0.16 -11.16 -12.72
C SER A 111 -1.25 -10.82 -12.28
N LEU A 112 -1.95 -11.73 -11.60
CA LEU A 112 -3.31 -11.49 -11.10
C LEU A 112 -3.33 -10.36 -10.06
N MET A 113 -2.40 -10.38 -9.09
CA MET A 113 -2.30 -9.31 -8.09
C MET A 113 -1.89 -7.98 -8.72
N ALA A 114 -1.02 -7.97 -9.74
CA ALA A 114 -0.68 -6.75 -10.48
C ALA A 114 -1.89 -6.17 -11.23
N GLY A 115 -2.70 -7.05 -11.85
CA GLY A 115 -3.96 -6.67 -12.49
C GLY A 115 -4.96 -6.06 -11.50
N GLU A 116 -5.17 -6.68 -10.34
CA GLU A 116 -6.09 -6.15 -9.32
C GLU A 116 -5.59 -4.82 -8.76
N MET A 117 -4.31 -4.72 -8.41
CA MET A 117 -3.72 -3.46 -7.92
C MET A 117 -3.83 -2.33 -8.97
N THR A 118 -3.68 -2.65 -10.25
CA THR A 118 -3.86 -1.69 -11.35
C THR A 118 -5.32 -1.27 -11.49
N SER A 119 -6.25 -2.22 -11.38
CA SER A 119 -7.70 -1.94 -11.43
C SER A 119 -8.13 -1.03 -10.27
N ASP A 120 -7.68 -1.31 -9.04
CA ASP A 120 -7.93 -0.48 -7.86
C ASP A 120 -7.36 0.93 -8.05
N SER A 121 -6.13 1.02 -8.58
CA SER A 121 -5.50 2.30 -8.91
C SER A 121 -6.30 3.07 -9.95
N ALA A 122 -6.81 2.39 -10.98
CA ALA A 122 -7.61 3.01 -12.02
C ALA A 122 -8.91 3.60 -11.47
N ALA A 123 -9.61 2.83 -10.62
CA ALA A 123 -10.83 3.28 -9.95
C ALA A 123 -10.56 4.48 -9.03
N TYR A 124 -9.49 4.41 -8.22
CA TYR A 124 -9.10 5.50 -7.32
C TYR A 124 -8.78 6.78 -8.10
N LEU A 125 -7.94 6.69 -9.13
CA LEU A 125 -7.56 7.84 -9.95
C LEU A 125 -8.78 8.44 -10.66
N LYS A 126 -9.66 7.61 -11.22
CA LYS A 126 -10.89 8.08 -11.87
C LYS A 126 -11.79 8.83 -10.90
N GLY A 127 -11.98 8.30 -9.70
CA GLY A 127 -12.78 8.95 -8.67
C GLY A 127 -12.19 10.29 -8.22
N ARG A 128 -10.86 10.42 -8.26
CA ARG A 128 -10.16 11.62 -7.81
C ARG A 128 -10.00 12.71 -8.87
N THR A 129 -9.77 12.33 -10.13
CA THR A 129 -9.51 13.26 -11.25
C THR A 129 -10.75 13.50 -12.12
N GLY A 130 -11.80 12.70 -11.97
CA GLY A 130 -13.02 12.80 -12.79
C GLY A 130 -12.89 12.24 -14.21
N ARG A 131 -11.73 11.67 -14.57
CA ARG A 131 -11.47 11.05 -15.88
C ARG A 131 -10.75 9.72 -15.74
N ALA A 132 -10.87 8.86 -16.74
CA ALA A 132 -10.07 7.64 -16.79
C ALA A 132 -8.57 7.98 -16.83
N PRO A 133 -7.73 7.30 -16.03
CA PRO A 133 -6.29 7.54 -16.06
C PRO A 133 -5.65 6.98 -17.32
N THR A 134 -4.55 7.61 -17.72
CA THR A 134 -3.68 7.08 -18.78
C THR A 134 -2.83 5.91 -18.27
N ALA A 135 -2.27 5.11 -19.18
CA ALA A 135 -1.29 4.09 -18.83
C ALA A 135 -0.08 4.67 -18.06
N GLY A 136 0.36 5.88 -18.40
CA GLY A 136 1.44 6.56 -17.70
C GLY A 136 1.07 6.93 -16.26
N GLU A 137 -0.15 7.37 -16.03
CA GLU A 137 -0.66 7.72 -14.69
C GLU A 137 -0.87 6.48 -13.82
N LEU A 138 -1.27 5.35 -14.41
CA LEU A 138 -1.30 4.06 -13.75
C LEU A 138 0.10 3.57 -13.39
N TYR A 139 1.08 3.78 -14.27
CA TYR A 139 2.48 3.51 -13.92
C TYR A 139 2.97 4.42 -12.78
N ALA A 140 2.62 5.71 -12.80
CA ALA A 140 2.92 6.62 -11.69
C ALA A 140 2.26 6.16 -10.37
N ALA A 141 1.08 5.52 -10.44
CA ALA A 141 0.43 4.93 -9.26
C ALA A 141 1.14 3.69 -8.73
N HIS A 142 1.74 2.88 -9.61
CA HIS A 142 2.63 1.79 -9.16
C HIS A 142 3.83 2.34 -8.37
N PHE A 143 4.42 3.44 -8.85
CA PHE A 143 5.62 4.03 -8.26
C PHE A 143 5.37 4.87 -6.98
N LEU A 144 4.34 5.73 -6.99
CA LEU A 144 4.03 6.66 -5.89
C LEU A 144 2.88 6.18 -4.98
N GLY A 145 2.24 5.07 -5.32
CA GLY A 145 0.92 4.71 -4.82
C GLY A 145 -0.21 5.51 -5.49
N PRO A 146 -1.47 5.04 -5.40
CA PRO A 146 -2.62 5.70 -6.03
C PRO A 146 -2.83 7.15 -5.54
N GLN A 147 -2.66 7.40 -4.24
CA GLN A 147 -2.80 8.75 -3.66
C GLN A 147 -1.71 9.70 -4.19
N GLY A 148 -0.46 9.21 -4.24
CA GLY A 148 0.67 9.98 -4.74
C GLY A 148 0.54 10.31 -6.22
N SER A 149 0.07 9.36 -7.03
CA SER A 149 -0.21 9.60 -8.46
C SER A 149 -1.34 10.60 -8.67
N ALA A 150 -2.45 10.50 -7.92
CA ALA A 150 -3.52 11.49 -8.00
C ALA A 150 -3.02 12.91 -7.64
N LYS A 151 -2.24 13.02 -6.55
CA LYS A 151 -1.62 14.29 -6.16
C LYS A 151 -0.69 14.82 -7.25
N LEU A 152 0.05 13.94 -7.94
CA LEU A 152 0.95 14.33 -9.03
C LEU A 152 0.17 14.84 -10.23
N ILE A 153 -0.92 14.18 -10.61
CA ILE A 153 -1.81 14.58 -11.71
C ILE A 153 -2.38 15.97 -11.42
N GLU A 154 -3.02 16.14 -10.24
CA GLU A 154 -3.60 17.43 -9.84
C GLU A 154 -2.55 18.55 -9.79
N ALA A 155 -1.35 18.26 -9.29
CA ALA A 155 -0.27 19.23 -9.22
C ALA A 155 0.30 19.57 -10.61
N ALA A 156 0.37 18.61 -11.54
CA ALA A 156 0.83 18.84 -12.91
C ALA A 156 -0.15 19.73 -13.69
N GLU A 157 -1.45 19.58 -13.44
CA GLU A 157 -2.49 20.41 -14.05
C GLU A 157 -2.50 21.84 -13.46
N ARG A 158 -2.30 21.98 -12.14
CA ARG A 158 -2.45 23.27 -11.45
C ARG A 158 -1.16 24.07 -11.29
N GLN A 159 -0.03 23.40 -11.11
CA GLN A 159 1.25 24.03 -10.77
C GLN A 159 2.47 23.25 -11.33
N PRO A 160 2.55 23.05 -12.66
CA PRO A 160 3.59 22.22 -13.28
C PRO A 160 5.02 22.74 -13.02
N GLY A 161 5.19 24.04 -12.75
CA GLY A 161 6.48 24.66 -12.44
C GLY A 161 6.93 24.53 -10.98
N ALA A 162 6.08 24.05 -10.07
CA ALA A 162 6.45 23.88 -8.66
C ALA A 162 7.51 22.79 -8.47
N THR A 163 8.34 22.91 -7.44
CA THR A 163 9.34 21.89 -7.08
C THR A 163 8.66 20.60 -6.61
N ALA A 164 8.85 19.49 -7.33
CA ALA A 164 8.20 18.22 -7.01
C ALA A 164 8.63 17.68 -5.64
N ALA A 165 9.89 17.86 -5.26
CA ALA A 165 10.40 17.38 -3.98
C ALA A 165 9.72 18.01 -2.75
N HIS A 166 9.14 19.22 -2.87
CA HIS A 166 8.36 19.83 -1.79
C HIS A 166 7.00 19.14 -1.61
N LEU A 167 6.42 18.61 -2.69
CA LEU A 167 5.14 17.94 -2.66
C LEU A 167 5.27 16.45 -2.32
N PHE A 168 6.41 15.84 -2.60
CA PHE A 168 6.68 14.40 -2.43
C PHE A 168 8.01 14.16 -1.71
N PRO A 169 8.18 14.62 -0.46
CA PRO A 169 9.48 14.57 0.23
C PRO A 169 10.02 13.15 0.41
N ASP A 170 9.17 12.19 0.78
CA ASP A 170 9.60 10.80 1.00
C ASP A 170 10.01 10.13 -0.32
N ALA A 171 9.21 10.31 -1.37
CA ALA A 171 9.54 9.79 -2.70
C ALA A 171 10.81 10.45 -3.27
N ALA A 172 11.01 11.74 -3.02
CA ALA A 172 12.21 12.47 -3.41
C ALA A 172 13.45 12.05 -2.63
N HIS A 173 13.29 11.68 -1.36
CA HIS A 173 14.36 11.10 -0.56
C HIS A 173 14.78 9.73 -1.11
N ALA A 174 13.81 8.85 -1.36
CA ALA A 174 14.07 7.50 -1.85
C ALA A 174 14.55 7.46 -3.32
N ASN A 175 14.16 8.44 -4.15
CA ASN A 175 14.36 8.37 -5.60
C ASN A 175 15.04 9.63 -6.15
N LYS A 176 16.25 9.90 -5.66
CA LYS A 176 17.02 11.10 -6.02
C LYS A 176 17.19 11.30 -7.53
N ALA A 177 17.39 10.23 -8.29
CA ALA A 177 17.56 10.31 -9.75
C ALA A 177 16.33 10.89 -10.49
N ILE A 178 15.12 10.73 -9.93
CA ILE A 178 13.87 11.21 -10.53
C ILE A 178 13.56 12.64 -10.08
N PHE A 179 13.76 12.93 -8.79
CA PHE A 179 13.41 14.21 -8.20
C PHE A 179 14.53 15.25 -8.26
N TYR A 180 15.78 14.82 -8.48
CA TYR A 180 16.97 15.66 -8.58
C TYR A 180 17.87 15.26 -9.77
N PRO A 181 17.37 15.25 -11.02
CA PRO A 181 18.19 14.90 -12.18
C PRO A 181 19.39 15.86 -12.30
N GLY A 182 20.60 15.29 -12.35
CA GLY A 182 21.84 16.10 -12.35
C GLY A 182 22.05 16.95 -11.08
N GLY A 183 21.40 16.58 -9.96
CA GLY A 183 21.47 17.32 -8.70
C GLY A 183 20.53 18.52 -8.59
N GLN A 184 19.78 18.85 -9.65
CA GLN A 184 18.84 19.98 -9.66
C GLN A 184 17.42 19.51 -9.37
N ALA A 185 16.70 20.25 -8.51
CA ALA A 185 15.34 19.87 -8.14
C ALA A 185 14.40 19.90 -9.35
N ALA A 186 13.76 18.77 -9.64
CA ALA A 186 12.81 18.65 -10.74
C ALA A 186 11.49 19.36 -10.42
N THR A 187 10.86 19.90 -11.45
CA THR A 187 9.49 20.42 -11.34
C THR A 187 8.47 19.29 -11.37
N VAL A 188 7.25 19.58 -10.91
CA VAL A 188 6.12 18.64 -10.99
C VAL A 188 5.89 18.17 -12.41
N GLY A 189 5.89 19.08 -13.39
CA GLY A 189 5.71 18.74 -14.80
C GLY A 189 6.82 17.83 -15.33
N GLN A 190 8.07 18.01 -14.89
CA GLN A 190 9.18 17.15 -15.27
C GLN A 190 9.05 15.74 -14.68
N VAL A 191 8.66 15.62 -13.41
CA VAL A 191 8.43 14.31 -12.77
C VAL A 191 7.24 13.60 -13.42
N TYR A 192 6.13 14.30 -13.67
CA TYR A 192 4.97 13.76 -14.38
C TYR A 192 5.37 13.26 -15.78
N ALA A 193 6.05 14.09 -16.56
CA ALA A 193 6.51 13.71 -17.90
C ALA A 193 7.44 12.48 -17.85
N ASN A 194 8.37 12.43 -16.91
CA ASN A 194 9.30 11.30 -16.76
C ASN A 194 8.55 9.99 -16.44
N LEU A 195 7.66 10.01 -15.46
CA LEU A 195 6.93 8.80 -15.03
C LEU A 195 5.94 8.31 -16.10
N THR A 196 5.40 9.21 -16.92
CA THR A 196 4.41 8.87 -17.96
C THR A 196 5.02 8.54 -19.33
N LYS A 197 6.27 8.95 -19.60
CA LYS A 197 6.94 8.85 -20.92
C LYS A 197 6.94 7.44 -21.55
N THR A 198 7.06 6.40 -20.73
CA THR A 198 7.41 5.04 -21.22
C THR A 198 6.24 4.04 -21.16
N ALA A 199 5.11 4.40 -20.55
CA ALA A 199 3.92 3.54 -20.56
C ALA A 199 3.18 3.56 -21.92
N GLY A 200 3.52 4.54 -22.77
CA GLY A 200 3.00 4.73 -24.12
C GLY A 200 1.72 5.57 -24.16
N SER A 201 1.50 6.20 -25.32
CA SER A 201 0.27 6.90 -25.72
C SER A 201 -0.92 5.94 -25.90
N ALA A 202 -1.15 5.07 -24.92
CA ALA A 202 -2.32 4.20 -24.91
C ALA A 202 -3.54 5.03 -24.50
N ALA A 203 -4.66 4.80 -25.20
CA ALA A 203 -5.95 5.42 -24.89
C ALA A 203 -6.29 5.24 -23.39
N PRO A 204 -7.03 6.20 -22.79
CA PRO A 204 -7.45 6.10 -21.39
C PRO A 204 -8.08 4.73 -21.12
N ILE A 205 -7.61 4.06 -20.06
CA ILE A 205 -8.10 2.72 -19.72
C ILE A 205 -9.45 2.91 -19.04
N ALA A 206 -10.53 2.64 -19.77
CA ALA A 206 -11.87 2.58 -19.18
C ALA A 206 -11.97 1.32 -18.32
N ALA A 207 -12.47 1.46 -17.08
CA ALA A 207 -12.94 0.31 -16.32
C ALA A 207 -14.00 -0.45 -17.15
N PRO A 208 -14.04 -1.79 -17.13
CA PRO A 208 -14.99 -2.55 -17.92
C PRO A 208 -16.43 -2.11 -17.61
N ALA A 209 -17.28 -2.08 -18.64
CA ALA A 209 -18.70 -1.85 -18.48
C ALA A 209 -19.27 -2.95 -17.56
N ALA A 210 -19.90 -2.54 -16.45
CA ALA A 210 -20.55 -3.45 -15.54
C ALA A 210 -21.64 -4.24 -16.28
N ALA A 211 -21.61 -5.57 -16.16
CA ALA A 211 -22.82 -6.37 -16.37
C ALA A 211 -23.90 -5.89 -15.38
N PRO A 212 -25.20 -5.92 -15.73
CA PRO A 212 -26.23 -5.38 -14.87
C PRO A 212 -26.30 -6.21 -13.58
N SER A 213 -25.81 -5.65 -12.48
CA SER A 213 -26.04 -6.17 -11.13
C SER A 213 -26.96 -5.20 -10.40
N GLU A 214 -27.94 -5.77 -9.72
CA GLU A 214 -29.04 -5.07 -9.05
C GLU A 214 -28.55 -3.89 -8.21
N ASP A 215 -29.17 -2.74 -8.44
CA ASP A 215 -28.94 -1.47 -7.75
C ASP A 215 -28.93 -1.67 -6.23
N GLY A 216 -27.73 -1.60 -5.63
CA GLY A 216 -27.59 -1.66 -4.18
C GLY A 216 -26.15 -1.85 -3.68
N GLY A 217 -25.32 -2.60 -4.42
CA GLY A 217 -23.98 -2.97 -3.95
C GLY A 217 -23.02 -1.80 -3.70
N PHE A 218 -23.02 -0.78 -4.57
CA PHE A 218 -22.18 0.41 -4.41
C PHE A 218 -22.63 1.30 -3.26
N VAL A 219 -23.95 1.48 -3.08
CA VAL A 219 -24.52 2.24 -1.96
C VAL A 219 -24.28 1.51 -0.64
N GLN A 220 -24.35 0.18 -0.64
CA GLN A 220 -24.09 -0.66 0.54
C GLN A 220 -22.60 -0.69 0.92
N TYR A 221 -21.69 -0.69 -0.06
CA TYR A 221 -20.25 -0.55 0.17
C TYR A 221 -19.86 0.85 0.69
N ALA A 222 -20.40 1.91 0.09
CA ALA A 222 -20.15 3.29 0.52
C ALA A 222 -20.73 3.57 1.91
N SER A 223 -21.95 3.08 2.19
CA SER A 223 -22.60 3.23 3.50
C SER A 223 -21.94 2.40 4.60
N ALA A 224 -21.43 1.20 4.30
CA ALA A 224 -20.63 0.43 5.25
C ALA A 224 -19.35 1.18 5.66
N ARG A 225 -18.64 1.77 4.69
CA ARG A 225 -17.47 2.61 5.00
C ARG A 225 -17.82 3.89 5.76
N SER A 226 -18.94 4.53 5.46
CA SER A 226 -19.38 5.72 6.20
C SER A 226 -19.81 5.39 7.63
N ALA A 227 -20.44 4.23 7.85
CA ALA A 227 -20.81 3.74 9.18
C ALA A 227 -19.57 3.40 10.02
N ASP A 228 -18.58 2.72 9.43
CA ASP A 228 -17.29 2.44 10.09
C ASP A 228 -16.56 3.75 10.47
N HIS A 229 -16.57 4.74 9.58
CA HIS A 229 -15.94 6.05 9.83
C HIS A 229 -16.66 6.83 10.94
N LYS A 230 -17.99 6.72 11.01
CA LYS A 230 -18.81 7.35 12.05
C LYS A 230 -18.62 6.67 13.40
N ALA A 231 -18.59 5.33 13.44
CA ALA A 231 -18.31 4.58 14.66
C ALA A 231 -16.91 4.91 15.22
N GLN A 232 -15.90 5.00 14.33
CA GLN A 232 -14.55 5.43 14.72
C GLN A 232 -14.50 6.88 15.23
N GLN A 233 -15.29 7.80 14.65
CA GLN A 233 -15.40 9.16 15.16
C GLN A 233 -16.12 9.25 16.51
N GLU A 234 -17.20 8.50 16.70
CA GLU A 234 -17.94 8.45 17.97
C GLU A 234 -17.08 7.85 19.09
N GLU A 235 -16.26 6.83 18.77
CA GLU A 235 -15.30 6.25 19.69
C GLU A 235 -14.19 7.24 20.06
N LEU A 236 -13.63 7.98 19.08
CA LEU A 236 -12.66 9.05 19.32
C LEU A 236 -13.24 10.21 20.15
N ILE A 237 -14.48 10.62 19.88
CA ILE A 237 -15.18 11.65 20.65
C ILE A 237 -15.43 11.16 22.09
N SER A 238 -15.80 9.89 22.27
CA SER A 238 -15.98 9.30 23.60
C SER A 238 -14.66 9.24 24.39
N LEU A 239 -13.54 9.01 23.72
CA LEU A 239 -12.21 8.98 24.33
C LEU A 239 -11.77 10.40 24.78
N ILE A 240 -12.07 11.42 23.97
CA ILE A 240 -11.79 12.83 24.28
C ILE A 240 -12.69 13.35 25.42
N LEU A 241 -13.98 12.98 25.43
CA LEU A 241 -14.93 13.35 26.48
C LEU A 241 -14.65 12.63 27.81
N ARG A 242 -14.20 11.37 27.76
CA ARG A 242 -13.79 10.62 28.97
C ARG A 242 -12.48 11.15 29.57
N GLY A 243 -11.55 11.60 28.73
CA GLY A 243 -10.30 12.24 29.18
C GLY A 243 -10.51 13.61 29.82
N SER A 244 -11.55 14.35 29.43
CA SER A 244 -11.85 15.68 29.99
C SER A 244 -12.68 15.63 31.27
N GLN A 245 -13.46 14.57 31.53
CA GLN A 245 -14.17 14.40 32.81
C GLN A 245 -13.28 13.97 33.97
N GLN A 246 -12.13 13.32 33.70
CA GLN A 246 -11.25 12.83 34.77
C GLN A 246 -10.36 13.94 35.36
N THR A 247 -10.20 15.08 34.67
CA THR A 247 -9.43 16.23 35.12
C THR A 247 -10.23 17.29 35.87
N ASP A 248 -11.57 17.24 35.84
CA ASP A 248 -12.45 18.22 36.51
C ASP A 248 -13.02 17.76 37.87
N GLN A 249 -12.68 16.55 38.32
CA GLN A 249 -13.09 16.01 39.63
C GLN A 249 -11.92 15.77 40.59
N MET A 250 -10.90 16.65 40.61
CA MET A 250 -9.99 16.73 41.75
C MET A 250 -9.68 18.19 42.11
N GLY A 251 -10.68 18.86 42.67
CA GLY A 251 -10.57 20.15 43.32
C GLY A 251 -11.42 20.23 44.58
N VAL A 252 -10.72 20.35 45.72
CA VAL A 252 -11.19 20.88 47.03
C VAL A 252 -11.92 19.92 47.99
N GLY A 253 -11.19 19.42 49.00
CA GLY A 253 -11.80 19.15 50.33
C GLY A 253 -11.38 17.88 51.12
N ALA A 254 -10.36 18.03 51.97
CA ALA A 254 -10.20 17.38 53.29
C ALA A 254 -9.96 15.85 53.46
N ARG A 255 -8.67 15.51 53.55
CA ARG A 255 -7.92 14.75 54.60
C ARG A 255 -8.56 13.53 55.33
N LEU A 256 -7.80 12.43 55.33
CA LEU A 256 -7.19 11.65 56.44
C LEU A 256 -6.72 10.31 55.80
N THR A 257 -5.48 9.81 55.87
CA THR A 257 -4.54 9.61 56.99
C THR A 257 -3.12 9.41 56.44
N GLY A 258 -2.13 9.84 57.22
CA GLY A 258 -0.74 10.01 56.81
C GLY A 258 0.11 8.74 56.71
N SER A 259 1.02 8.83 55.74
CA SER A 259 2.41 8.36 55.67
C SER A 259 3.07 7.88 56.98
N LEU A 260 3.99 6.91 56.88
CA LEU A 260 5.44 7.06 57.17
C LEU A 260 6.08 5.69 57.45
N PHE A 261 6.97 5.22 56.57
CA PHE A 261 8.09 4.36 56.96
C PHE A 261 9.38 5.02 56.49
N THR A 262 10.11 5.55 57.47
CA THR A 262 11.32 6.35 57.34
C THR A 262 12.48 5.59 58.01
N SER A 263 13.63 5.52 57.34
CA SER A 263 15.03 5.35 57.81
C SER A 263 15.45 4.29 58.86
N GLU A 264 14.58 3.73 59.69
CA GLU A 264 14.94 2.69 60.69
C GLU A 264 15.04 1.28 60.06
N MET A 265 14.37 1.05 58.93
CA MET A 265 14.40 -0.23 58.21
C MET A 265 15.74 -0.48 57.48
N LEU A 266 16.53 0.59 57.26
CA LEU A 266 17.89 0.51 56.71
C LEU A 266 18.96 0.18 57.77
N LYS A 267 18.61 0.26 59.07
CA LYS A 267 19.52 -0.10 60.17
C LYS A 267 19.49 -1.60 60.49
N MET A 268 18.37 -2.28 60.24
CA MET A 268 18.23 -3.73 60.42
C MET A 268 18.91 -4.58 59.34
N LEU A 269 19.36 -3.99 58.23
CA LEU A 269 20.03 -4.72 57.14
C LEU A 269 21.58 -4.66 57.21
N SER A 270 22.18 -3.94 58.17
CA SER A 270 23.64 -3.92 58.35
C SER A 270 24.16 -4.74 59.53
N GLU A 271 23.31 -5.17 60.47
CA GLU A 271 23.74 -5.96 61.65
C GLU A 271 23.61 -7.48 61.49
N SER A 272 22.95 -8.00 60.45
CA SER A 272 22.90 -9.45 60.19
C SER A 272 24.13 -10.00 59.45
N ARG A 273 25.24 -9.26 59.41
CA ARG A 273 26.54 -9.73 58.93
C ARG A 273 27.61 -9.64 60.02
N LYS A 274 27.29 -10.09 61.24
CA LYS A 274 28.26 -10.61 62.21
C LYS A 274 27.61 -11.75 63.01
N GLY A 275 27.71 -12.94 62.42
CA GLY A 275 27.37 -14.24 62.97
C GLY A 275 27.87 -15.29 62.00
#